data_AF-A0A7S6SDW3-F1
#
_entry.id   AF-A0A7S6SDW3-F1
#
_cell.length_a   1.000
_cell.length_b   1.000
_cell.length_c   1.000
_cell.angle_alpha   90.00
_cell.angle_beta   90.00
_cell.angle_gamma   90.00
#
_symmetry.space_group_name_H-M   'P 1'
#
loop_
_entity.id
_entity.type
_entity.pdbx_description
1 polymer ?
#
loop_
_entity_poly.entity_id
_entity_poly.type
_entity_poly.pdbx_seq_one_letter_code
_entity_poly.pdbx_strand_id
1 'polypeptide(L)'
;MKKILILWFGAFIVTFLAGYLNSVTGSDFPFSGTIGSGKKKVTYYFETVYNGKQPMEIMMRTDIPDLEGYIINRTDGAADTIPMVYADNRLTAQFDSVAPGTLLIYDVYINYEGKWIQVPEEMTVTTEILGFLPKTIRILVFICLFGGVLLAVRSGIDYFTERSNHRKNGFFALIAFSCYSLIVMPVKLSYELGLVNSMQKVSPEIIYTLKDMSFFLVWTAVMITAFNVKNSKLVVAIGAGVIVIMTVFLG
;
A
#
# COMPACT_ATOMS: atom_id res chain seq x y z
N MET A 1 14.59 0.49 -34.45
CA MET A 1 14.31 1.52 -33.43
C MET A 1 12.83 1.58 -33.05
N LYS A 2 11.89 1.82 -33.98
CA LYS A 2 10.44 1.89 -33.68
C LYS A 2 9.89 0.68 -32.88
N LYS A 3 10.24 -0.56 -33.28
CA LYS A 3 9.82 -1.78 -32.56
C LYS A 3 10.31 -1.83 -31.11
N ILE A 4 11.53 -1.37 -30.83
CA ILE A 4 12.10 -1.37 -29.46
C ILE A 4 11.34 -0.39 -28.57
N LEU A 5 11.03 0.80 -29.09
CA LEU A 5 10.26 1.81 -28.35
C LEU A 5 8.84 1.32 -28.04
N ILE A 6 8.18 0.64 -28.98
CA ILE A 6 6.84 0.08 -28.76
C ILE A 6 6.85 -0.98 -27.64
N LEU A 7 7.88 -1.83 -27.59
CA LEU A 7 7.99 -2.86 -26.53
C LEU A 7 8.22 -2.24 -25.15
N TRP A 8 9.02 -1.18 -25.05
CA TRP A 8 9.21 -0.43 -23.81
C TRP A 8 7.94 0.30 -23.38
N PHE A 9 7.23 0.90 -24.33
CA PHE A 9 5.97 1.58 -24.06
C PHE A 9 4.88 0.58 -23.60
N GLY A 10 4.80 -0.59 -24.23
CA GLY A 10 3.91 -1.66 -23.80
C GLY A 10 4.24 -2.16 -22.39
N ALA A 11 5.53 -2.36 -22.08
CA ALA A 11 5.94 -2.72 -20.73
C ALA A 11 5.57 -1.65 -19.70
N PHE A 12 5.79 -0.37 -20.04
CA PHE A 12 5.42 0.76 -19.19
C PHE A 12 3.93 0.81 -18.90
N ILE A 13 3.06 0.65 -19.92
CA ILE A 13 1.60 0.62 -19.74
C ILE A 13 1.20 -0.51 -18.78
N VAL A 14 1.72 -1.72 -18.99
CA VAL A 14 1.37 -2.87 -18.14
C VAL A 14 1.81 -2.63 -16.69
N THR A 15 3.02 -2.14 -16.46
CA THR A 15 3.51 -1.83 -15.11
C THR A 15 2.69 -0.71 -14.46
N PHE A 16 2.35 0.34 -15.21
CA PHE A 16 1.52 1.43 -14.73
C PHE A 16 0.12 0.94 -14.33
N LEU A 17 -0.53 0.14 -15.17
CA LEU A 17 -1.84 -0.44 -14.87
C LEU A 17 -1.79 -1.36 -13.65
N ALA A 18 -0.74 -2.18 -13.51
CA ALA A 18 -0.57 -3.04 -12.35
C ALA A 18 -0.46 -2.23 -11.05
N GLY A 19 0.36 -1.17 -11.05
CA GLY A 19 0.49 -0.26 -9.90
C GLY A 19 -0.78 0.53 -9.60
N TYR A 20 -1.47 1.00 -10.64
CA TYR A 20 -2.76 1.67 -10.47
C TYR A 20 -3.81 0.75 -9.83
N LEU A 21 -3.95 -0.48 -10.35
CA LEU A 21 -4.88 -1.45 -9.80
C LEU A 21 -4.56 -1.75 -8.33
N ASN A 22 -3.29 -1.98 -8.01
CA ASN A 22 -2.84 -2.18 -6.63
C ASN A 22 -3.23 -1.00 -5.71
N SER A 23 -3.05 0.24 -6.17
CA SER A 23 -3.40 1.43 -5.37
C SER A 23 -4.89 1.57 -5.08
N VAL A 24 -5.76 1.00 -5.92
CA VAL A 24 -7.23 1.09 -5.77
C VAL A 24 -7.80 -0.13 -5.05
N THR A 25 -7.17 -1.31 -5.19
CA THR A 25 -7.65 -2.56 -4.57
C THR A 25 -6.87 -2.97 -3.33
N GLY A 26 -5.84 -2.21 -2.95
CA GLY A 26 -5.00 -2.50 -1.80
C GLY A 26 -5.72 -2.34 -0.47
N SER A 27 -5.22 -3.02 0.56
CA SER A 27 -5.67 -2.89 1.96
C SER A 27 -5.55 -1.46 2.49
N ASP A 28 -4.64 -0.68 1.90
CA ASP A 28 -4.31 0.67 2.32
C ASP A 28 -5.28 1.70 1.73
N PHE A 29 -6.32 1.25 1.01
CA PHE A 29 -7.34 2.13 0.46
C PHE A 29 -8.24 2.66 1.59
N PRO A 30 -8.44 3.99 1.68
CA PRO A 30 -9.17 4.62 2.78
C PRO A 30 -10.68 4.31 2.71
N PHE A 31 -11.31 4.19 3.87
CA PHE A 31 -12.77 4.14 3.95
C PHE A 31 -13.31 5.54 3.69
N SER A 32 -13.99 5.72 2.56
CA SER A 32 -14.56 7.00 2.17
C SER A 32 -15.98 6.84 1.67
N GLY A 33 -16.78 7.87 1.90
CA GLY A 33 -18.17 7.87 1.50
C GLY A 33 -18.84 9.20 1.78
N THR A 34 -20.10 9.31 1.37
CA THR A 34 -20.93 10.47 1.68
C THR A 34 -22.30 9.99 2.08
N ILE A 35 -22.74 10.42 3.25
CA ILE A 35 -24.08 10.13 3.79
C ILE A 35 -24.89 11.41 3.73
N GLY A 36 -26.17 11.29 3.38
CA GLY A 36 -27.13 12.39 3.41
C GLY A 36 -27.88 12.60 2.09
N SER A 37 -28.95 13.38 2.19
CA SER A 37 -29.84 13.70 1.07
C SER A 37 -29.94 15.22 0.87
N GLY A 38 -29.88 15.67 -0.39
CA GLY A 38 -29.97 17.09 -0.73
C GLY A 38 -28.77 17.94 -0.26
N LYS A 39 -29.03 18.99 0.54
CA LYS A 39 -28.03 19.95 1.04
C LYS A 39 -27.39 19.57 2.39
N LYS A 40 -27.81 18.46 2.99
CA LYS A 40 -27.30 17.99 4.29
C LYS A 40 -26.42 16.77 4.06
N LYS A 41 -25.16 16.99 3.67
CA LYS A 41 -24.22 15.92 3.37
C LYS A 41 -23.11 15.88 4.41
N VAL A 42 -22.69 14.66 4.75
CA VAL A 42 -21.51 14.37 5.56
C VAL A 42 -20.60 13.48 4.72
N THR A 43 -19.45 13.99 4.35
CA THR A 43 -18.41 13.25 3.63
C THR A 43 -17.32 12.85 4.62
N TYR A 44 -17.03 11.56 4.68
CA TYR A 44 -16.01 11.01 5.56
C TYR A 44 -14.85 10.42 4.76
N TYR A 45 -13.67 10.46 5.36
CA TYR A 45 -12.44 9.89 4.84
C TYR A 45 -11.64 9.38 6.03
N PHE A 46 -11.56 8.07 6.19
CA PHE A 46 -10.82 7.41 7.25
C PHE A 46 -9.66 6.62 6.64
N GLU A 47 -8.44 7.01 7.01
CA GLU A 47 -7.23 6.35 6.52
C GLU A 47 -7.12 4.96 7.16
N THR A 48 -6.85 3.92 6.37
CA THR A 48 -6.51 2.58 6.90
C THR A 48 -5.05 2.49 7.33
N VAL A 49 -4.21 3.41 6.87
CA VAL A 49 -2.81 3.54 7.28
C VAL A 49 -2.48 5.01 7.50
N TYR A 50 -2.11 5.37 8.74
CA TYR A 50 -1.70 6.71 9.10
C TYR A 50 -0.17 6.77 9.21
N ASN A 51 0.47 7.70 8.50
CA ASN A 51 1.92 7.88 8.53
C ASN A 51 2.28 9.20 9.21
N GLY A 52 2.84 9.17 10.41
CA GLY A 52 3.11 10.45 11.08
C GLY A 52 3.79 10.34 12.44
N LYS A 53 4.32 11.49 12.87
CA LYS A 53 4.72 11.73 14.27
C LYS A 53 3.64 12.48 15.05
N GLN A 54 2.62 12.97 14.35
CA GLN A 54 1.55 13.74 14.95
C GLN A 54 0.46 12.80 15.43
N PRO A 55 -0.33 13.20 16.43
CA PRO A 55 -1.52 12.47 16.79
C PRO A 55 -2.45 12.34 15.57
N MET A 56 -3.07 11.18 15.40
CA MET A 56 -3.97 10.94 14.27
C MET A 56 -5.23 11.78 14.45
N GLU A 57 -5.54 12.58 13.44
CA GLU A 57 -6.76 13.38 13.36
C GLU A 57 -7.75 12.70 12.42
N ILE A 58 -8.95 12.44 12.92
CA ILE A 58 -10.08 12.05 12.09
C ILE A 58 -10.87 13.30 11.73
N MET A 59 -11.17 13.45 10.45
CA MET A 59 -11.91 14.59 9.92
C MET A 59 -13.07 14.11 9.05
N MET A 60 -14.26 14.65 9.31
CA MET A 60 -15.41 14.57 8.41
C MET A 60 -15.81 15.97 7.97
N ARG A 61 -16.14 16.12 6.69
CA ARG A 61 -16.69 17.36 6.16
C ARG A 61 -18.21 17.29 6.21
N THR A 62 -18.86 18.35 6.67
CA THR A 62 -20.31 18.38 6.81
C THR A 62 -20.88 19.74 6.42
N ASP A 63 -22.02 19.72 5.73
CA ASP A 63 -22.83 20.92 5.43
C ASP A 63 -23.89 21.19 6.53
N ILE A 64 -23.92 20.35 7.58
CA ILE A 64 -24.84 20.46 8.71
C ILE A 64 -24.14 21.25 9.83
N PRO A 65 -24.67 22.42 10.22
CA PRO A 65 -24.13 23.19 11.35
C PRO A 65 -24.34 22.44 12.66
N ASP A 66 -23.37 22.56 13.57
CA ASP A 66 -23.41 22.00 14.92
C ASP A 66 -23.65 20.49 14.95
N LEU A 67 -23.17 19.76 13.94
CA LEU A 67 -23.24 18.30 13.89
C LEU A 67 -22.45 17.71 15.08
N GLU A 68 -23.12 16.96 15.93
CA GLU A 68 -22.49 16.24 17.03
C GLU A 68 -21.95 14.88 16.57
N GLY A 69 -20.80 14.49 17.11
CA GLY A 69 -20.22 13.17 16.88
C GLY A 69 -19.31 12.74 18.02
N TYR A 70 -19.06 11.45 18.10
CA TYR A 70 -18.06 10.87 18.98
C TYR A 70 -17.44 9.64 18.34
N ILE A 71 -16.28 9.25 18.86
CA ILE A 71 -15.53 8.07 18.45
C ILE A 71 -15.46 7.12 19.62
N ILE A 72 -15.74 5.83 19.40
CA ILE A 72 -15.47 4.78 20.38
C ILE A 72 -14.16 4.11 20.00
N ASN A 73 -13.11 4.34 20.77
CA ASN A 73 -11.84 3.63 20.64
C ASN A 73 -11.94 2.26 21.32
N ARG A 74 -11.65 1.18 20.58
CA ARG A 74 -11.68 -0.21 21.04
C ARG A 74 -10.31 -0.89 21.10
N THR A 75 -9.24 -0.14 20.87
CA THR A 75 -7.88 -0.68 20.66
C THR A 75 -7.41 -1.57 21.82
N ASP A 76 -7.63 -1.15 23.06
CA ASP A 76 -7.17 -1.88 24.26
C ASP A 76 -8.27 -2.69 24.96
N GLY A 77 -9.40 -2.92 24.28
CA GLY A 77 -10.57 -3.62 24.85
C GLY A 77 -11.40 -2.80 25.86
N ALA A 78 -10.84 -1.72 26.41
CA ALA A 78 -11.61 -0.68 27.08
C ALA A 78 -12.19 0.29 26.04
N ALA A 79 -13.51 0.44 26.05
CA ALA A 79 -14.20 1.38 25.17
C ALA A 79 -14.02 2.81 25.71
N ASP A 80 -13.10 3.57 25.11
CA ASP A 80 -12.93 4.99 25.42
C ASP A 80 -13.71 5.85 24.42
N THR A 81 -14.38 6.89 24.90
CA THR A 81 -15.25 7.75 24.07
C THR A 81 -14.60 9.11 23.87
N ILE A 82 -14.24 9.42 22.63
CA ILE A 82 -13.59 10.67 22.25
C ILE A 82 -14.65 11.57 21.59
N PRO A 83 -15.02 12.72 22.19
CA PRO A 83 -15.98 13.64 21.58
C PRO A 83 -15.36 14.32 20.35
N MET A 84 -16.15 14.48 19.29
CA MET A 84 -15.74 15.25 18.11
C MET A 84 -16.14 16.72 18.26
N VAL A 85 -15.29 17.60 17.75
CA VAL A 85 -15.48 19.05 17.77
C VAL A 85 -15.87 19.55 16.39
N TYR A 86 -16.99 20.28 16.30
CA TYR A 86 -17.42 20.94 15.07
C TYR A 86 -16.76 22.32 14.93
N ALA A 87 -16.06 22.55 13.84
CA ALA A 87 -15.48 23.84 13.46
C ALA A 87 -15.30 23.94 11.94
N ASP A 88 -15.55 25.11 11.34
CA ASP A 88 -15.30 25.39 9.92
C ASP A 88 -15.88 24.35 8.92
N ASN A 89 -17.12 23.93 9.12
CA ASN A 89 -17.79 22.88 8.33
C ASN A 89 -17.08 21.51 8.39
N ARG A 90 -16.38 21.25 9.49
CA ARG A 90 -15.67 20.00 9.76
C ARG A 90 -16.02 19.51 11.15
N LEU A 91 -16.09 18.19 11.28
CA LEU A 91 -16.21 17.49 12.54
C LEU A 91 -14.91 16.72 12.75
N THR A 92 -14.14 17.08 13.77
CA THR A 92 -12.78 16.60 13.98
C THR A 92 -12.61 15.98 15.35
N ALA A 93 -11.83 14.92 15.45
CA ALA A 93 -11.33 14.37 16.71
C ALA A 93 -9.88 13.94 16.56
N GLN A 94 -9.13 13.99 17.66
CA GLN A 94 -7.73 13.56 17.70
C GLN A 94 -7.59 12.41 18.68
N PHE A 95 -6.89 11.36 18.25
CA PHE A 95 -6.42 10.34 19.19
C PHE A 95 -5.20 10.85 19.93
N ASP A 96 -4.94 10.28 21.11
CA ASP A 96 -3.65 10.45 21.76
C ASP A 96 -2.52 9.86 20.90
N SER A 97 -1.29 10.32 21.15
CA SER A 97 -0.13 9.82 20.43
C SER A 97 0.09 8.34 20.70
N VAL A 98 -0.13 7.50 19.69
CA VAL A 98 0.09 6.05 19.75
C VAL A 98 1.45 5.68 19.16
N ALA A 99 2.05 4.61 19.68
CA ALA A 99 3.31 4.09 19.17
C ALA A 99 3.17 3.57 17.72
N PRO A 100 4.22 3.68 16.88
CA PRO A 100 4.25 3.03 15.57
C PRO A 100 4.09 1.50 15.66
N GLY A 101 3.40 0.91 14.69
CA GLY A 101 3.06 -0.51 14.64
C GLY A 101 1.80 -0.91 15.41
N THR A 102 1.05 0.05 15.95
CA THR A 102 -0.23 -0.21 16.63
C THR A 102 -1.39 -0.15 15.64
N LEU A 103 -2.35 -1.07 15.80
CA LEU A 103 -3.62 -1.05 15.09
C LEU A 103 -4.65 -0.31 15.95
N LEU A 104 -5.09 0.86 15.49
CA LEU A 104 -6.23 1.56 16.07
C LEU A 104 -7.53 0.95 15.56
N ILE A 105 -8.42 0.57 16.48
CA ILE A 105 -9.72 0.01 16.14
C ILE A 105 -10.77 0.94 16.73
N TYR A 106 -11.64 1.52 15.90
CA TYR A 106 -12.62 2.49 16.37
C TYR A 106 -13.91 2.51 15.54
N ASP A 107 -14.98 2.95 16.19
CA ASP A 107 -16.27 3.23 15.56
C ASP A 107 -16.54 4.74 15.62
N VAL A 108 -17.06 5.32 14.54
CA VAL A 108 -17.45 6.74 14.51
C VAL A 108 -18.97 6.84 14.51
N TYR A 109 -19.52 7.64 15.42
CA TYR A 109 -20.95 7.91 15.51
C TYR A 109 -21.22 9.38 15.31
N ILE A 110 -22.26 9.68 14.52
CA ILE A 110 -22.75 11.05 14.32
C ILE A 110 -24.24 11.13 14.63
N ASN A 111 -24.67 12.27 15.14
CA ASN A 111 -26.09 12.56 15.39
C ASN A 111 -26.71 13.18 14.13
N TYR A 112 -27.27 12.34 13.26
CA TYR A 112 -27.92 12.77 12.03
C TYR A 112 -29.44 12.79 12.21
N GLU A 113 -30.05 13.98 12.12
CA GLU A 113 -31.50 14.19 12.27
C GLU A 113 -32.09 13.64 13.58
N GLY A 114 -31.33 13.75 14.67
CA GLY A 114 -31.73 13.27 16.01
C GLY A 114 -31.54 11.77 16.22
N LYS A 115 -30.88 11.08 15.29
CA LYS A 115 -30.52 9.66 15.41
C LYS A 115 -29.00 9.50 15.36
N TRP A 116 -28.48 8.72 16.30
CA TRP A 116 -27.09 8.28 16.27
C TRP A 116 -26.92 7.18 15.22
N ILE A 117 -26.08 7.45 14.22
CA ILE A 117 -25.73 6.51 13.16
C ILE A 117 -24.22 6.24 13.17
N GLN A 118 -23.83 5.01 12.88
CA GLN A 118 -22.43 4.62 12.73
C GLN A 118 -21.96 4.96 11.31
N VAL A 119 -20.74 5.46 11.19
CA VAL A 119 -20.12 5.86 9.92
C VAL A 119 -18.72 5.25 9.84
N PRO A 120 -18.44 4.36 8.87
CA PRO A 120 -19.35 3.78 7.88
C PRO A 120 -20.40 2.85 8.52
N GLU A 121 -21.52 2.61 7.84
CA GLU A 121 -22.60 1.76 8.37
C GLU A 121 -22.11 0.35 8.71
N GLU A 122 -22.40 -0.10 9.93
CA GLU A 122 -22.09 -1.45 10.45
C GLU A 122 -20.62 -1.88 10.32
N MET A 123 -19.70 -0.91 10.24
CA MET A 123 -18.28 -1.17 10.02
C MET A 123 -17.42 -0.53 11.11
N THR A 124 -16.58 -1.35 11.73
CA THR A 124 -15.49 -0.87 12.58
C THR A 124 -14.30 -0.53 11.71
N VAL A 125 -13.74 0.66 11.93
CA VAL A 125 -12.57 1.13 11.20
C VAL A 125 -11.31 0.64 11.91
N THR A 126 -10.41 0.04 11.14
CA THR A 126 -9.07 -0.33 11.61
C THR A 126 -8.05 0.52 10.87
N THR A 127 -7.21 1.24 11.61
CA THR A 127 -6.13 2.06 11.07
C THR A 127 -4.79 1.62 11.65
N GLU A 128 -3.85 1.29 10.80
CA GLU A 128 -2.47 1.01 11.21
C GLU A 128 -1.68 2.31 11.37
N ILE A 129 -1.11 2.54 12.55
CA ILE A 129 -0.25 3.68 12.85
C ILE A 129 1.17 3.33 12.45
N LEU A 130 1.71 4.00 11.43
CA LEU A 130 3.09 3.86 10.98
C LEU A 130 3.91 5.11 11.32
N GLY A 131 5.18 4.87 11.62
CA GLY A 131 6.18 5.88 11.90
C GLY A 131 6.56 6.71 10.68
N PHE A 132 7.46 7.66 10.89
CA PHE A 132 7.93 8.55 9.82
C PHE A 132 8.75 7.78 8.78
N LEU A 133 8.29 7.79 7.53
CA LEU A 133 9.04 7.25 6.39
C LEU A 133 9.71 8.38 5.59
N PRO A 134 11.06 8.43 5.55
CA PRO A 134 11.79 9.36 4.70
C PRO A 134 11.41 9.25 3.21
N LYS A 135 11.26 10.40 2.54
CA LYS A 135 10.95 10.46 1.09
C LYS A 135 11.93 9.65 0.24
N THR A 136 13.21 9.64 0.62
CA THR A 136 14.25 8.88 -0.07
C THR A 136 13.96 7.38 -0.09
N ILE A 137 13.50 6.82 1.03
CA ILE A 137 13.17 5.39 1.11
C ILE A 137 11.93 5.09 0.28
N ARG A 138 10.90 5.95 0.33
CA ARG A 138 9.71 5.82 -0.52
C ARG A 138 10.06 5.80 -2.01
N ILE A 139 10.99 6.67 -2.44
CA ILE A 139 11.49 6.69 -3.81
C ILE A 139 12.25 5.40 -4.15
N LEU A 140 13.08 4.89 -3.23
CA LEU A 140 13.81 3.63 -3.44
C LEU A 140 12.87 2.43 -3.57
N VAL A 141 11.80 2.37 -2.76
CA VAL A 141 10.74 1.34 -2.87
C VAL A 141 10.16 1.38 -4.28
N PHE A 142 9.75 2.57 -4.73
CA PHE A 142 9.16 2.74 -6.05
C PHE A 142 10.11 2.31 -7.18
N ILE A 143 11.38 2.76 -7.13
CA ILE A 143 12.38 2.43 -8.15
C ILE A 143 12.69 0.93 -8.17
N CYS A 144 12.86 0.30 -7.02
CA CYS A 144 13.25 -1.12 -6.97
C CYS A 144 12.08 -2.04 -7.35
N LEU A 145 10.88 -1.79 -6.80
CA LEU A 145 9.70 -2.61 -7.11
C LEU A 145 9.22 -2.38 -8.54
N PHE A 146 8.80 -1.17 -8.89
CA PHE A 146 8.24 -0.89 -10.21
C PHE A 146 9.29 -0.92 -11.31
N GLY A 147 10.55 -0.58 -11.02
CA GLY A 147 11.65 -0.81 -11.94
C GLY A 147 11.88 -2.30 -12.21
N GLY A 148 11.81 -3.14 -11.16
CA GLY A 148 11.86 -4.60 -11.30
C GLY A 148 10.71 -5.15 -12.13
N VAL A 149 9.47 -4.75 -11.84
CA VAL A 149 8.28 -5.14 -12.60
C VAL A 149 8.38 -4.68 -14.06
N LEU A 150 8.81 -3.44 -14.32
CA LEU A 150 9.01 -2.93 -15.68
C LEU A 150 10.01 -3.77 -16.46
N LEU A 151 11.14 -4.09 -15.85
CA LEU A 151 12.18 -4.92 -16.46
C LEU A 151 11.70 -6.37 -16.66
N ALA A 152 10.95 -6.92 -15.72
CA ALA A 152 10.34 -8.25 -15.81
C ALA A 152 9.35 -8.33 -16.97
N VAL A 153 8.40 -7.41 -17.05
CA VAL A 153 7.42 -7.30 -18.15
C VAL A 153 8.14 -7.09 -19.47
N ARG A 154 9.13 -6.19 -19.53
CA ARG A 154 9.93 -5.98 -20.75
C ARG A 154 10.62 -7.26 -21.18
N SER A 155 11.12 -8.07 -20.24
CA SER A 155 11.73 -9.38 -20.52
C SER A 155 10.73 -10.40 -21.03
N GLY A 156 9.49 -10.37 -20.51
CA GLY A 156 8.40 -11.24 -20.94
C GLY A 156 7.89 -10.92 -22.34
N ILE A 157 7.66 -9.64 -22.66
CA ILE A 157 7.22 -9.20 -24.00
C ILE A 157 8.27 -9.53 -25.07
N ASP A 158 9.55 -9.62 -24.70
CA ASP A 158 10.64 -10.08 -25.56
C ASP A 158 10.46 -11.52 -26.10
N TYR A 159 9.44 -12.26 -25.61
CA TYR A 159 8.94 -13.51 -26.21
C TYR A 159 8.50 -13.33 -27.66
N PHE A 160 7.81 -12.24 -27.98
CA PHE A 160 7.27 -11.95 -29.31
C PHE A 160 8.32 -11.39 -30.29
N THR A 161 9.59 -11.33 -29.89
CA THR A 161 10.66 -10.73 -30.69
C THR A 161 11.73 -11.78 -31.05
N GLU A 162 12.15 -11.79 -32.32
CA GLU A 162 13.22 -12.67 -32.80
C GLU A 162 14.55 -12.38 -32.10
N ARG A 163 14.97 -11.09 -32.09
CA ARG A 163 16.12 -10.57 -31.34
C ARG A 163 15.70 -10.25 -29.91
N SER A 164 15.92 -11.21 -29.01
CA SER A 164 15.44 -11.14 -27.64
C SER A 164 16.59 -10.94 -26.66
N ASN A 165 16.47 -9.94 -25.79
CA ASN A 165 17.39 -9.68 -24.68
C ASN A 165 16.76 -10.08 -23.33
N HIS A 166 15.79 -11.00 -23.36
CA HIS A 166 15.01 -11.45 -22.19
C HIS A 166 15.89 -11.82 -20.98
N ARG A 167 17.04 -12.48 -21.19
CA ARG A 167 17.96 -12.85 -20.09
C ARG A 167 18.65 -11.64 -19.46
N LYS A 168 19.06 -10.66 -20.27
CA LYS A 168 19.73 -9.45 -19.77
C LYS A 168 18.77 -8.60 -18.96
N ASN A 169 17.59 -8.32 -19.52
CA ASN A 169 16.56 -7.56 -18.81
C ASN A 169 16.06 -8.32 -17.57
N GLY A 170 15.93 -9.65 -17.65
CA GLY A 170 15.52 -10.48 -16.54
C GLY A 170 16.56 -10.51 -15.41
N PHE A 171 17.85 -10.47 -15.75
CA PHE A 171 18.90 -10.33 -14.74
C PHE A 171 18.86 -8.96 -14.03
N PHE A 172 18.60 -7.86 -14.75
CA PHE A 172 18.40 -6.56 -14.11
C PHE A 172 17.14 -6.51 -13.25
N ALA A 173 16.05 -7.17 -13.67
CA ALA A 173 14.87 -7.34 -12.83
C ALA A 173 15.19 -8.12 -11.55
N LEU A 174 16.02 -9.16 -11.64
CA LEU A 174 16.49 -9.91 -10.46
C LEU A 174 17.23 -9.00 -9.47
N ILE A 175 18.17 -8.18 -9.96
CA ILE A 175 18.89 -7.21 -9.12
C ILE A 175 17.90 -6.26 -8.45
N ALA A 176 16.94 -5.71 -9.20
CA ALA A 176 15.95 -4.79 -8.66
C ALA A 176 15.09 -5.44 -7.57
N PHE A 177 14.61 -6.68 -7.78
CA PHE A 177 13.85 -7.42 -6.76
C PHE A 177 14.70 -7.82 -5.55
N SER A 178 15.98 -8.18 -5.75
CA SER A 178 16.90 -8.41 -4.63
C SER A 178 17.08 -7.15 -3.78
N CYS A 179 17.30 -5.99 -4.42
CA CYS A 179 17.38 -4.72 -3.71
C CYS A 179 16.06 -4.38 -2.99
N TYR A 180 14.92 -4.59 -3.64
CA TYR A 180 13.60 -4.39 -3.04
C TYR A 180 13.42 -5.26 -1.78
N SER A 181 13.49 -6.58 -1.92
CA SER A 181 13.13 -7.53 -0.87
C SER A 181 14.15 -7.62 0.26
N LEU A 182 15.44 -7.55 -0.05
CA LEU A 182 16.52 -7.83 0.93
C LEU A 182 17.07 -6.56 1.60
N ILE A 183 16.87 -5.39 0.99
CA ILE A 183 17.46 -4.14 1.49
C ILE A 183 16.37 -3.11 1.76
N VAL A 184 15.61 -2.74 0.73
CA VAL A 184 14.72 -1.57 0.81
C VAL A 184 13.52 -1.84 1.71
N MET A 185 12.88 -3.01 1.61
CA MET A 185 11.73 -3.35 2.46
C MET A 185 12.08 -3.50 3.95
N PRO A 186 13.14 -4.24 4.33
CA PRO A 186 13.62 -4.26 5.72
C PRO A 186 13.88 -2.87 6.29
N VAL A 187 14.49 -1.99 5.48
CA VAL A 187 14.75 -0.60 5.89
C VAL A 187 13.43 0.16 6.03
N LYS A 188 12.52 0.09 5.06
CA LYS A 188 11.18 0.73 5.12
C LYS A 188 10.44 0.33 6.40
N LEU A 189 10.32 -0.98 6.66
CA LEU A 189 9.63 -1.51 7.83
C LEU A 189 10.30 -1.08 9.14
N SER A 190 11.63 -0.97 9.17
CA SER A 190 12.34 -0.45 10.34
C SER A 190 11.96 1.00 10.67
N TYR A 191 11.70 1.84 9.66
CA TYR A 191 11.21 3.21 9.87
C TYR A 191 9.73 3.24 10.25
N GLU A 192 8.90 2.46 9.56
CA GLU A 192 7.46 2.38 9.78
C GLU A 192 7.12 1.82 11.17
N LEU A 193 7.93 0.91 11.70
CA LEU A 193 7.76 0.35 13.05
C LEU A 193 8.51 1.15 14.13
N GLY A 194 9.12 2.30 13.79
CA GLY A 194 9.84 3.12 14.76
C GLY A 194 11.07 2.45 15.38
N LEU A 195 11.67 1.46 14.70
CA LEU A 195 12.81 0.69 15.20
C LEU A 195 14.15 1.39 15.02
N VAL A 196 14.19 2.40 14.15
CA VAL A 196 15.40 3.20 13.92
C VAL A 196 15.75 3.95 15.21
N ASN A 197 16.93 3.65 15.76
CA ASN A 197 17.43 4.13 17.07
C ASN A 197 16.69 3.55 18.30
N SER A 198 15.86 2.52 18.12
CA SER A 198 15.28 1.78 19.25
C SER A 198 16.15 0.56 19.59
N MET A 199 16.16 0.18 20.87
CA MET A 199 16.81 -1.07 21.35
C MET A 199 15.85 -2.26 21.29
N GLN A 200 14.71 -2.11 20.62
CA GLN A 200 13.65 -3.11 20.59
C GLN A 200 14.07 -4.28 19.70
N LYS A 201 14.05 -5.48 20.28
CA LYS A 201 14.28 -6.71 19.51
C LYS A 201 13.01 -7.05 18.75
N VAL A 202 13.12 -7.16 17.44
CA VAL A 202 12.01 -7.51 16.55
C VAL A 202 12.36 -8.83 15.85
N SER A 203 11.37 -9.71 15.75
CA SER A 203 11.53 -10.98 15.03
C SER A 203 11.86 -10.71 13.56
N PRO A 204 12.79 -11.45 12.94
CA PRO A 204 13.09 -11.32 11.52
C PRO A 204 11.86 -11.42 10.61
N GLU A 205 10.84 -12.18 11.02
CA GLU A 205 9.60 -12.38 10.23
C GLU A 205 8.79 -11.10 10.04
N ILE A 206 8.92 -10.14 10.97
CA ILE A 206 8.25 -8.83 10.88
C ILE A 206 8.99 -7.92 9.89
N ILE A 207 10.32 -8.06 9.79
CA ILE A 207 11.18 -7.24 8.92
C ILE A 207 11.30 -7.83 7.51
N TYR A 208 11.22 -9.15 7.40
CA TYR A 208 11.30 -9.91 6.15
C TYR A 208 9.98 -10.63 5.93
N THR A 209 8.98 -9.90 5.43
CA THR A 209 7.67 -10.48 5.16
C THR A 209 7.74 -11.43 3.96
N LEU A 210 6.98 -12.52 4.01
CA LEU A 210 6.88 -13.45 2.88
C LEU A 210 6.32 -12.75 1.63
N LYS A 211 5.40 -11.81 1.81
CA LYS A 211 4.82 -10.96 0.76
C LYS A 211 5.94 -10.25 -0.03
N ASP A 212 6.84 -9.56 0.66
CA ASP A 212 7.91 -8.80 0.00
C ASP A 212 9.02 -9.69 -0.55
N MET A 213 9.36 -10.77 0.13
CA MET A 213 10.36 -11.73 -0.33
C MET A 213 9.91 -12.52 -1.56
N SER A 214 8.59 -12.67 -1.75
CA SER A 214 8.04 -13.48 -2.85
C SER A 214 8.48 -13.00 -4.23
N PHE A 215 8.59 -11.68 -4.47
CA PHE A 215 9.06 -11.13 -5.74
C PHE A 215 10.48 -11.62 -6.08
N PHE A 216 11.40 -11.54 -5.12
CA PHE A 216 12.76 -12.03 -5.27
C PHE A 216 12.80 -13.55 -5.48
N LEU A 217 12.07 -14.32 -4.66
CA LEU A 217 12.08 -15.78 -4.73
C LEU A 217 11.51 -16.31 -6.05
N VAL A 218 10.34 -15.80 -6.46
CA VAL A 218 9.69 -16.19 -7.71
C VAL A 218 10.58 -15.83 -8.89
N TRP A 219 11.13 -14.61 -8.93
CA TRP A 219 11.96 -14.20 -10.06
C TRP A 219 13.31 -14.92 -10.10
N THR A 220 13.89 -15.27 -8.95
CA THR A 220 15.08 -16.14 -8.88
C THR A 220 14.79 -17.50 -9.51
N ALA A 221 13.67 -18.14 -9.16
CA ALA A 221 13.27 -19.41 -9.75
C ALA A 221 13.08 -19.30 -11.27
N VAL A 222 12.39 -18.25 -11.74
CA VAL A 222 12.21 -17.96 -13.17
C VAL A 222 13.56 -17.86 -13.89
N MET A 223 14.51 -17.10 -13.33
CA MET A 223 15.82 -16.91 -13.95
C MET A 223 16.64 -18.20 -13.97
N ILE A 224 16.68 -18.96 -12.87
CA ILE A 224 17.35 -20.28 -12.82
C ILE A 224 16.80 -21.19 -13.92
N THR A 225 15.46 -21.32 -14.01
CA THR A 225 14.83 -22.15 -15.04
C THR A 225 15.13 -21.62 -16.44
N ALA A 226 15.07 -20.30 -16.67
CA ALA A 226 15.34 -19.69 -17.97
C ALA A 226 16.79 -19.89 -18.47
N PHE A 227 17.77 -20.05 -17.57
CA PHE A 227 19.14 -20.39 -17.95
C PHE A 227 19.30 -21.89 -18.29
N ASN A 228 18.48 -22.75 -17.71
CA ASN A 228 18.61 -24.21 -17.84
C ASN A 228 17.73 -24.83 -18.95
N VAL A 229 16.70 -24.14 -19.45
CA VAL A 229 15.78 -24.66 -20.47
C VAL A 229 16.00 -24.07 -21.87
N LYS A 230 15.73 -24.88 -22.90
CA LYS A 230 15.77 -24.43 -24.31
C LYS A 230 14.70 -23.36 -24.59
N ASN A 231 13.49 -23.52 -24.05
CA ASN A 231 12.36 -22.60 -24.23
C ASN A 231 12.35 -21.44 -23.21
N SER A 232 13.53 -20.87 -22.95
CA SER A 232 13.75 -19.82 -21.95
C SER A 232 12.86 -18.58 -22.11
N LYS A 233 12.53 -18.19 -23.35
CA LYS A 233 11.61 -17.06 -23.61
C LYS A 233 10.22 -17.27 -23.01
N LEU A 234 9.68 -18.50 -23.12
CA LEU A 234 8.34 -18.82 -22.61
C LEU A 234 8.32 -18.76 -21.07
N VAL A 235 9.36 -19.30 -20.43
CA VAL A 235 9.51 -19.28 -18.97
C VAL A 235 9.54 -17.86 -18.44
N VAL A 236 10.30 -16.96 -19.07
CA VAL A 236 10.37 -15.56 -18.68
C VAL A 236 9.03 -14.83 -18.92
N ALA A 237 8.31 -15.14 -20.01
CA ALA A 237 6.99 -14.56 -20.26
C ALA A 237 5.96 -14.97 -19.21
N ILE A 238 5.92 -16.27 -18.84
CA ILE A 238 5.06 -16.77 -17.77
C ILE A 238 5.43 -16.12 -16.44
N GLY A 239 6.73 -16.09 -16.11
CA GLY A 239 7.24 -15.45 -14.89
C GLY A 239 6.85 -13.97 -14.81
N ALA A 240 6.93 -13.24 -15.93
CA ALA A 240 6.51 -11.84 -15.97
C ALA A 240 5.01 -11.68 -15.71
N GLY A 241 4.17 -12.57 -16.25
CA GLY A 241 2.74 -12.60 -15.95
C GLY A 241 2.45 -12.84 -14.46
N VAL A 242 3.17 -13.77 -13.83
CA VAL A 242 3.07 -14.04 -12.39
C VAL A 242 3.45 -12.80 -11.58
N ILE A 243 4.56 -12.13 -11.91
CA ILE A 243 4.98 -10.89 -11.22
C ILE A 243 3.93 -9.78 -11.35
N VAL A 244 3.29 -9.63 -12.51
CA VAL A 244 2.21 -8.64 -12.70
C VAL A 244 1.03 -8.95 -11.79
N ILE A 245 0.60 -10.21 -11.73
CA ILE A 245 -0.49 -10.66 -10.84
C ILE A 245 -0.11 -10.38 -9.38
N MET A 246 1.10 -10.75 -8.97
CA MET A 246 1.61 -10.46 -7.63
C MET A 246 1.64 -8.96 -7.34
N THR A 247 2.02 -8.12 -8.31
CA THR A 247 2.03 -6.66 -8.11
C THR A 247 0.63 -6.12 -7.84
N VAL A 248 -0.40 -6.69 -8.46
CA VAL A 248 -1.79 -6.25 -8.26
C VAL A 248 -2.32 -6.68 -6.89
N PHE A 249 -2.13 -7.95 -6.52
CA PHE A 249 -2.78 -8.53 -5.32
C PHE A 249 -1.89 -8.57 -4.07
N LEU A 250 -0.57 -8.51 -4.25
CA LEU A 250 0.45 -8.52 -3.20
C LEU A 250 1.34 -7.27 -3.26
N GLY A 251 0.99 -6.24 -4.02
CA GLY A 251 1.65 -4.93 -3.94
C GLY A 251 1.25 -4.18 -2.67
#